data_AF-A0A8J5RYM7-F1
#
_entry.id   AF-A0A8J5RYM7-F1
#
_cell.length_a   1.000
_cell.length_b   1.000
_cell.length_c   1.000
_cell.angle_alpha   90.00
_cell.angle_beta   90.00
_cell.angle_gamma   90.00
#
_symmetry.space_group_name_H-M   'P 1'
#
loop_
_entity.id
_entity.type
_entity.pdbx_description
1 polymer ?
#
loop_
_entity_poly.entity_id
_entity_poly.type
_entity_poly.pdbx_seq_one_letter_code
_entity_poly.pdbx_strand_id
1 'polypeptide(L)'
;MAISSSVRRGCFALLVSVVLVLACWAPAAAGDNSEFEDSTSPKFPGCDNPFQKVKVMYWVDGDEMISLTGITARFGKMLPVTASDSQKRKAVVPSPESSCAKSSAQLANSVAVAKRGGCPFLDKAKTAESGGAAALLLINYDNDLHKMVCTQNDSALTSPSRS
;
A
#
# COMPACT_ATOMS: atom_id res chain seq x y z
N MET A 1 21.70 46.38 48.67
CA MET A 1 21.30 46.70 47.29
C MET A 1 20.17 45.73 46.91
N ALA A 2 18.91 46.12 47.12
CA ALA A 2 17.75 45.26 46.88
C ALA A 2 17.29 45.43 45.43
N ILE A 3 17.56 44.42 44.61
CA ILE A 3 17.11 44.41 43.21
C ILE A 3 15.61 44.15 43.23
N SER A 4 14.83 45.16 42.84
CA SER A 4 13.37 45.17 42.80
C SER A 4 12.83 43.90 42.11
N SER A 5 12.10 43.09 42.88
CA SER A 5 11.45 41.85 42.45
C SER A 5 10.43 42.05 41.32
N SER A 6 9.96 43.29 41.13
CA SER A 6 9.06 43.70 40.05
C SER A 6 9.71 43.64 38.66
N VAL A 7 11.02 43.91 38.56
CA VAL A 7 11.76 43.89 37.28
C VAL A 7 11.93 42.45 36.77
N ARG A 8 12.15 41.48 37.67
CA ARG A 8 12.32 40.06 37.31
C ARG A 8 11.04 39.42 36.77
N ARG A 9 9.87 39.81 37.28
CA ARG A 9 8.57 39.31 36.80
C ARG A 9 8.20 39.83 35.40
N GLY A 10 8.52 41.10 35.11
CA GLY A 10 8.27 41.70 33.79
C GLY A 10 9.11 41.10 32.67
N CYS A 11 10.41 40.86 32.91
CA CYS A 11 11.28 40.21 31.93
C CYS A 11 10.89 38.74 31.68
N PHE A 12 10.48 38.00 32.71
CA PHE A 12 10.02 36.62 32.55
C PHE A 12 8.73 36.55 31.73
N ALA A 13 7.78 37.46 31.97
CA ALA A 13 6.55 37.54 31.20
C ALA A 13 6.83 37.89 29.72
N LEU A 14 7.71 38.86 29.45
CA LEU A 14 8.11 39.23 28.08
C LEU A 14 8.81 38.09 27.34
N LEU A 15 9.73 37.37 27.99
CA LEU A 15 10.42 36.22 27.39
C LEU A 15 9.45 35.07 27.09
N VAL A 16 8.51 34.78 28.00
CA VAL A 16 7.48 33.76 27.79
C VAL A 16 6.54 34.15 26.63
N SER A 17 6.15 35.43 26.54
CA SER A 17 5.34 35.94 25.42
C SER A 17 6.08 35.85 24.08
N VAL A 18 7.37 36.19 24.02
CA VAL A 18 8.17 36.08 22.78
C VAL A 18 8.34 34.62 22.36
N VAL A 19 8.57 33.70 23.29
CA VAL A 19 8.67 32.25 23.00
C VAL A 19 7.33 31.68 22.52
N LEU A 20 6.20 32.10 23.10
CA LEU A 20 4.86 31.70 22.64
C LEU A 20 4.54 32.23 21.24
N VAL A 21 4.92 33.48 20.93
CA VAL A 21 4.75 34.05 19.58
C VAL A 21 5.61 33.31 18.55
N LEU A 22 6.85 32.94 18.90
CA LEU A 22 7.73 32.14 18.03
C LEU A 22 7.21 30.71 17.80
N ALA A 23 6.61 30.08 18.81
CA ALA A 23 6.03 28.75 18.70
C ALA A 23 4.77 28.72 17.80
N CYS A 24 4.01 29.81 17.75
CA CYS A 24 2.86 29.95 16.85
C CYS A 24 3.24 30.16 15.37
N TRP A 25 4.52 30.41 15.07
CA TRP A 25 5.02 30.61 13.71
C TRP A 25 5.76 29.39 13.16
N ALA A 26 5.77 28.28 13.89
CA ALA A 26 6.20 27.02 13.31
C ALA A 26 5.17 26.64 12.21
N PRO A 27 5.58 26.54 10.93
CA PRO A 27 4.69 26.03 9.92
C PRO A 27 4.25 24.63 10.36
N ALA A 28 2.94 24.40 10.40
CA ALA A 28 2.42 23.06 10.57
C ALA A 28 3.01 22.21 9.44
N ALA A 29 3.89 21.28 9.78
CA ALA A 29 4.36 20.30 8.82
C ALA A 29 3.16 19.42 8.46
N ALA A 30 2.44 19.80 7.40
CA ALA A 30 1.44 18.95 6.79
C ALA A 30 2.19 17.80 6.12
N GLY A 31 1.92 16.57 6.56
CA GLY A 31 2.40 15.38 5.86
C GLY A 31 1.85 15.40 4.43
N ASP A 32 2.73 15.19 3.47
CA ASP A 32 2.37 15.09 2.06
C ASP A 32 1.39 13.92 1.89
N ASN A 33 0.11 14.23 1.67
CA ASN A 33 -0.84 13.25 1.18
C ASN A 33 -0.43 12.96 -0.26
N SER A 34 0.49 12.01 -0.44
CA SER A 34 0.76 11.40 -1.74
C SER A 34 -0.50 10.68 -2.19
N GLU A 35 -1.46 11.45 -2.70
CA GLU A 35 -2.46 10.94 -3.62
C GLU A 35 -1.65 10.36 -4.78
N PHE A 36 -1.74 9.04 -4.95
CA PHE A 36 -1.08 8.40 -6.08
C PHE A 36 -1.70 9.00 -7.33
N GLU A 37 -0.99 9.89 -8.01
CA GLU A 37 -1.46 10.57 -9.23
C GLU A 37 -1.92 9.52 -10.25
N ASP A 38 -3.22 9.25 -10.25
CA ASP A 38 -3.85 8.23 -11.10
C ASP A 38 -3.88 8.70 -12.55
N SER A 39 -3.87 10.01 -12.76
CA SER A 39 -3.95 10.69 -14.06
C SER A 39 -2.72 10.45 -14.94
N THR A 40 -1.52 10.31 -14.35
CA THR A 40 -0.26 10.20 -15.11
C THR A 40 0.13 8.76 -15.46
N SER A 41 -0.49 7.77 -14.83
CA SER A 41 -0.09 6.37 -15.02
C SER A 41 -0.86 5.74 -16.18
N PRO A 42 -0.21 4.99 -17.10
CA PRO A 42 -0.86 4.40 -18.27
C PRO A 42 -2.13 3.60 -17.92
N LYS A 43 -3.12 3.70 -18.81
CA LYS A 43 -4.36 2.92 -18.77
C LYS A 43 -4.47 2.13 -20.07
N PHE A 44 -4.85 0.86 -19.95
CA PHE A 44 -5.06 -0.03 -21.08
C PHE A 44 -6.43 -0.72 -20.92
N PRO A 45 -7.10 -1.15 -22.01
CA PRO A 45 -8.35 -1.89 -21.91
C PRO A 45 -8.24 -3.10 -20.97
N GLY A 46 -9.10 -3.21 -19.96
CA GLY A 46 -9.06 -4.27 -18.94
C GLY A 46 -7.95 -4.11 -17.88
N CYS A 47 -7.20 -3.01 -17.93
CA CYS A 47 -6.16 -2.65 -16.97
C CYS A 47 -6.15 -1.13 -16.72
N ASP A 48 -7.27 -0.64 -16.20
CA ASP A 48 -7.57 0.77 -15.99
C ASP A 48 -8.15 1.06 -14.60
N ASN A 49 -8.15 0.08 -13.69
CA ASN A 49 -8.60 0.29 -12.31
C ASN A 49 -7.85 1.47 -11.68
N PRO A 50 -8.52 2.32 -10.88
CA PRO A 50 -7.85 3.35 -10.12
C PRO A 50 -6.96 2.72 -9.03
N PHE A 51 -5.87 3.40 -8.68
CA PHE A 51 -5.09 3.01 -7.52
C PHE A 51 -5.84 3.35 -6.23
N GLN A 52 -6.01 2.35 -5.36
CA GLN A 52 -6.59 2.50 -4.03
C GLN A 52 -5.49 2.24 -3.01
N LYS A 53 -5.32 3.17 -2.05
CA LYS A 53 -4.51 2.90 -0.85
C LYS A 53 -5.31 1.97 0.05
N VAL A 54 -4.70 0.85 0.44
CA VAL A 54 -5.37 -0.19 1.21
C VAL A 54 -4.61 -0.51 2.48
N LYS A 55 -5.36 -0.89 3.51
CA LYS A 55 -4.82 -1.46 4.75
C LYS A 55 -5.01 -2.98 4.68
N VAL A 56 -3.90 -3.71 4.72
CA VAL A 56 -3.91 -5.18 4.68
C VAL A 56 -3.78 -5.70 6.11
N MET A 57 -4.85 -6.32 6.59
CA MET A 57 -4.88 -7.01 7.88
C MET A 57 -4.35 -8.43 7.71
N TYR A 58 -3.50 -8.90 8.63
CA TYR A 58 -3.02 -10.27 8.62
C TYR A 58 -2.85 -10.79 10.05
N TRP A 59 -2.78 -12.12 10.15
CA TRP A 59 -2.71 -12.84 11.42
C TRP A 59 -1.60 -13.87 11.36
N VAL A 60 -0.90 -14.04 12.48
CA VAL A 60 0.10 -15.10 12.68
C VAL A 60 -0.33 -15.87 13.92
N ASP A 61 -0.44 -17.20 13.80
CA ASP A 61 -0.89 -18.09 14.88
C ASP A 61 -2.23 -17.69 15.55
N GLY A 62 -3.08 -16.98 14.81
CA GLY A 62 -4.40 -16.52 15.29
C GLY A 62 -4.39 -15.08 15.79
N ASP A 63 -3.22 -14.54 16.14
CA ASP A 63 -3.06 -13.19 16.64
C ASP A 63 -3.01 -12.16 15.51
N GLU A 64 -3.71 -11.05 15.69
CA GLU A 64 -3.74 -9.95 14.72
C GLU A 64 -2.43 -9.18 14.77
N MET A 65 -1.84 -8.97 13.59
CA MET A 65 -0.58 -8.27 13.45
C MET A 65 -0.80 -6.81 13.04
N ILE A 66 0.26 -6.00 13.16
CA ILE A 66 0.25 -4.61 12.69
C ILE A 66 -0.03 -4.61 11.19
N SER A 67 -1.13 -3.96 10.81
CA SER A 67 -1.57 -3.89 9.42
C SER A 67 -0.51 -3.33 8.47
N LEU A 68 -0.41 -3.88 7.27
CA LEU A 68 0.45 -3.36 6.21
C LEU A 68 -0.29 -2.27 5.42
N THR A 69 0.43 -1.26 4.96
CA THR A 69 -0.10 -0.30 3.98
C THR A 69 0.28 -0.78 2.59
N GLY A 70 -0.68 -0.80 1.67
CA GLY A 70 -0.46 -1.20 0.27
C GLY A 70 -1.19 -0.29 -0.71
N ILE A 71 -0.97 -0.56 -2.00
CA ILE A 71 -1.78 -0.02 -3.09
C ILE A 71 -2.24 -1.15 -4.01
N THR A 72 -3.42 -0.98 -4.60
CA THR A 72 -3.97 -1.92 -5.58
C THR A 72 -3.24 -1.85 -6.92
N ALA A 73 -3.54 -2.79 -7.82
CA ALA A 73 -3.09 -2.75 -9.21
C ALA A 73 -4.15 -2.13 -10.12
N ARG A 74 -3.72 -1.72 -11.32
CA ARG A 74 -4.61 -1.34 -12.43
C ARG A 74 -5.46 -2.50 -12.97
N PHE A 75 -5.09 -3.74 -12.66
CA PHE A 75 -5.74 -4.95 -13.13
C PHE A 75 -6.37 -5.74 -11.98
N GLY A 76 -7.15 -6.76 -12.34
CA GLY A 76 -7.88 -7.60 -11.38
C GLY A 76 -9.19 -6.96 -10.92
N LYS A 77 -9.81 -7.56 -9.91
CA LYS A 77 -11.07 -7.04 -9.36
C LYS A 77 -10.78 -5.91 -8.39
N MET A 78 -11.63 -4.88 -8.38
CA MET A 78 -11.58 -3.85 -7.34
C MET A 78 -11.83 -4.46 -5.97
N LEU A 79 -11.09 -3.99 -4.97
CA LEU A 79 -11.29 -4.39 -3.59
C LEU A 79 -12.46 -3.60 -2.98
N PRO A 80 -13.21 -4.21 -2.04
CA PRO A 80 -14.23 -3.49 -1.29
C PRO A 80 -13.59 -2.36 -0.47
N VAL A 81 -14.36 -1.30 -0.24
CA VAL A 81 -13.91 -0.12 0.51
C VAL A 81 -13.82 -0.42 2.02
N THR A 82 -14.63 -1.37 2.51
CA THR A 82 -14.74 -1.75 3.91
C THR A 82 -14.14 -3.13 4.17
N ALA A 83 -13.38 -3.26 5.25
CA ALA A 83 -12.73 -4.52 5.63
C ALA A 83 -13.72 -5.62 6.04
N SER A 84 -14.91 -5.26 6.53
CA SER A 84 -16.01 -6.18 6.89
C SER A 84 -16.46 -7.06 5.72
N ASP A 85 -16.23 -6.60 4.50
CA ASP A 85 -16.69 -7.26 3.29
C ASP A 85 -15.58 -8.16 2.70
N SER A 86 -14.43 -8.21 3.37
CA SER A 86 -13.28 -9.01 2.95
C SER A 86 -13.23 -10.35 3.68
N GLN A 87 -12.93 -11.41 2.93
CA GLN A 87 -12.79 -12.76 3.49
C GLN A 87 -11.33 -13.02 3.85
N LYS A 88 -11.06 -13.44 5.10
CA LYS A 88 -9.74 -13.94 5.51
C LYS A 88 -9.42 -15.20 4.70
N ARG A 89 -8.25 -15.21 4.07
CA ARG A 89 -7.72 -16.37 3.31
C ARG A 89 -6.31 -16.69 3.77
N LYS A 90 -5.89 -17.94 3.60
CA LYS A 90 -4.53 -18.38 3.91
C LYS A 90 -3.55 -17.62 3.02
N ALA A 91 -2.46 -17.11 3.59
CA ALA A 91 -1.32 -16.61 2.83
C ALA A 91 -0.39 -17.77 2.48
N VAL A 92 0.00 -17.90 1.21
CA VAL A 92 0.92 -18.93 0.73
C VAL A 92 1.99 -18.30 -0.12
N VAL A 93 3.25 -18.55 0.22
CA VAL A 93 4.39 -18.17 -0.65
C VAL A 93 4.48 -19.21 -1.78
N PRO A 94 4.39 -18.80 -3.06
CA PRO A 94 4.53 -19.71 -4.17
C PRO A 94 5.97 -20.23 -4.29
N SER A 95 6.16 -21.33 -5.01
CA SER A 95 7.48 -21.87 -5.34
C SER A 95 7.59 -22.06 -6.85
N PRO A 96 8.25 -21.15 -7.59
CA PRO A 96 9.16 -20.11 -7.10
C PRO A 96 8.45 -18.90 -6.46
N GLU A 97 9.12 -18.25 -5.49
CA GLU A 97 8.59 -17.11 -4.73
C GLU A 97 8.25 -15.89 -5.61
N SER A 98 8.82 -15.83 -6.81
CA SER A 98 8.53 -14.78 -7.77
C SER A 98 7.15 -14.94 -8.44
N SER A 99 6.50 -16.11 -8.34
CA SER A 99 5.28 -16.42 -9.08
C SER A 99 5.40 -16.24 -10.60
N CYS A 100 6.61 -16.32 -11.16
CA CYS A 100 6.84 -16.22 -12.61
C CYS A 100 6.67 -17.56 -13.35
N ALA A 101 6.49 -18.65 -12.61
CA ALA A 101 6.23 -19.98 -13.14
C ALA A 101 5.24 -20.71 -12.23
N LYS A 102 4.64 -21.78 -12.75
CA LYS A 102 3.67 -22.60 -12.00
C LYS A 102 4.24 -23.00 -10.64
N SER A 103 3.49 -22.68 -9.60
CA SER A 103 3.90 -22.99 -8.22
C SER A 103 3.79 -24.48 -7.94
N SER A 104 4.81 -25.05 -7.28
CA SER A 104 4.71 -26.39 -6.67
C SER A 104 3.92 -26.37 -5.35
N ALA A 105 3.80 -25.21 -4.69
CA ALA A 105 2.94 -25.02 -3.54
C ALA A 105 1.46 -24.86 -3.97
N GLN A 106 0.54 -25.44 -3.21
CA GLN A 106 -0.91 -25.36 -3.47
C GLN A 106 -1.45 -23.95 -3.17
N LEU A 107 -1.95 -23.26 -4.19
CA LEU A 107 -2.48 -21.91 -4.06
C LEU A 107 -4.02 -21.83 -4.00
N ALA A 108 -4.72 -22.96 -4.13
CA ALA A 108 -6.18 -23.01 -4.20
C ALA A 108 -6.85 -22.22 -3.05
N ASN A 109 -7.66 -21.21 -3.43
CA ASN A 109 -8.40 -20.33 -2.52
C ASN A 109 -7.51 -19.60 -1.49
N SER A 110 -6.25 -19.36 -1.81
CA SER A 110 -5.27 -18.67 -0.95
C SER A 110 -4.83 -17.32 -1.53
N VAL A 111 -4.24 -16.46 -0.71
CA VAL A 111 -3.50 -15.28 -1.18
C VAL A 111 -2.08 -15.71 -1.50
N ALA A 112 -1.68 -15.64 -2.76
CA ALA A 112 -0.30 -15.85 -3.16
C ALA A 112 0.55 -14.66 -2.71
N VAL A 113 1.57 -14.89 -1.89
CA VAL A 113 2.49 -13.84 -1.41
C VAL A 113 3.79 -13.94 -2.20
N ALA A 114 3.93 -13.13 -3.23
CA ALA A 114 5.05 -13.22 -4.17
C ALA A 114 6.04 -12.07 -4.00
N LYS A 115 7.31 -12.31 -4.32
CA LYS A 115 8.34 -11.25 -4.39
C LYS A 115 8.34 -10.56 -5.76
N ARG A 116 8.56 -9.25 -5.75
CA ARG A 116 8.80 -8.46 -6.97
C ARG A 116 10.09 -8.90 -7.68
N GLY A 117 10.11 -8.73 -9.01
CA GLY A 117 11.26 -9.05 -9.88
C GLY A 117 11.07 -10.33 -10.69
N GLY A 118 11.99 -10.60 -11.63
CA GLY A 118 11.98 -11.81 -12.47
C GLY A 118 11.01 -11.81 -13.66
N CYS A 119 9.81 -11.21 -13.52
CA CYS A 119 8.83 -11.08 -14.60
C CYS A 119 7.86 -9.90 -14.34
N PRO A 120 7.11 -9.44 -15.36
CA PRO A 120 6.08 -8.39 -15.24
C PRO A 120 5.00 -8.68 -14.18
N PHE A 121 4.36 -7.62 -13.67
CA PHE A 121 3.34 -7.74 -12.61
C PHE A 121 2.13 -8.56 -13.03
N LEU A 122 1.62 -8.35 -14.24
CA LEU A 122 0.45 -9.05 -14.73
C LEU A 122 0.71 -10.55 -14.93
N ASP A 123 1.92 -10.92 -15.36
CA ASP A 123 2.32 -12.32 -15.52
C ASP A 123 2.36 -13.07 -14.18
N LYS A 124 2.80 -12.39 -13.12
CA LYS A 124 2.74 -12.92 -11.74
C LYS A 124 1.31 -13.20 -11.32
N ALA A 125 0.42 -12.25 -11.58
CA ALA A 125 -1.00 -12.36 -11.20
C ALA A 125 -1.69 -13.50 -11.95
N LYS A 126 -1.48 -13.61 -13.28
CA LYS A 126 -2.00 -14.70 -14.10
C LYS A 126 -1.49 -16.06 -13.67
N THR A 127 -0.19 -16.16 -13.37
CA THR A 127 0.41 -17.40 -12.90
C THR A 127 -0.16 -17.82 -11.55
N ALA A 128 -0.30 -16.89 -10.60
CA ALA A 128 -0.91 -17.16 -9.31
C ALA A 128 -2.39 -17.59 -9.45
N GLU A 129 -3.17 -16.85 -10.25
CA GLU A 129 -4.58 -17.15 -10.55
C GLU A 129 -4.74 -18.54 -11.20
N SER A 130 -3.88 -18.89 -12.16
CA SER A 130 -3.88 -20.22 -12.80
C SER A 130 -3.58 -21.36 -11.82
N GLY A 131 -2.84 -21.06 -10.73
CA GLY A 131 -2.61 -21.97 -9.60
C GLY A 131 -3.79 -22.06 -8.62
N GLY A 132 -4.87 -21.32 -8.86
CA GLY A 132 -6.06 -21.27 -8.01
C GLY A 132 -5.99 -20.22 -6.89
N ALA A 133 -5.01 -19.30 -6.94
CA ALA A 133 -4.95 -18.20 -5.98
C ALA A 133 -6.18 -17.30 -6.10
N ALA A 134 -6.64 -16.85 -4.94
CA ALA A 134 -7.70 -15.87 -4.76
C ALA A 134 -7.28 -14.44 -5.12
N ALA A 135 -6.03 -14.13 -4.79
CA ALA A 135 -5.44 -12.82 -4.86
C ALA A 135 -3.91 -12.96 -4.86
N LEU A 136 -3.24 -11.92 -5.32
CA LEU A 136 -1.79 -11.76 -5.25
C LEU A 136 -1.46 -10.61 -4.31
N LEU A 137 -0.63 -10.86 -3.30
CA LEU A 137 0.03 -9.84 -2.50
C LEU A 137 1.50 -9.79 -2.96
N LEU A 138 1.90 -8.66 -3.55
CA LEU A 138 3.26 -8.48 -4.05
C LEU A 138 4.12 -7.77 -3.00
N ILE A 139 5.14 -8.46 -2.51
CA ILE A 139 6.15 -7.89 -1.61
C ILE A 139 7.18 -7.15 -2.47
N ASN A 140 7.27 -5.84 -2.24
CA ASN A 140 8.31 -5.02 -2.85
C ASN A 140 9.66 -5.25 -2.15
N TYR A 141 10.78 -4.98 -2.83
CA TYR A 141 12.12 -5.13 -2.27
C TYR A 141 12.58 -3.89 -1.47
N ASP A 142 11.89 -2.76 -1.64
CA ASP A 142 12.07 -1.53 -0.89
C ASP A 142 10.78 -1.16 -0.13
N ASN A 143 10.86 -0.15 0.72
CA ASN A 143 9.74 0.30 1.57
C ASN A 143 8.74 1.19 0.82
N ASP A 144 8.93 1.45 -0.47
CA ASP A 144 8.08 2.35 -1.24
C ASP A 144 6.93 1.60 -1.90
N LEU A 145 5.79 2.29 -2.02
CA LEU A 145 4.62 1.75 -2.70
C LEU A 145 4.74 2.00 -4.20
N HIS A 146 4.88 0.92 -4.97
CA HIS A 146 5.08 0.98 -6.42
C HIS A 146 3.80 0.66 -7.19
N LYS A 147 3.45 1.56 -8.12
CA LYS A 147 2.27 1.41 -8.98
C LYS A 147 2.41 0.16 -9.85
N MET A 148 1.47 -0.76 -9.73
CA MET A 148 1.37 -1.94 -10.59
C MET A 148 0.54 -1.61 -11.83
N VAL A 149 1.23 -1.19 -12.88
CA VAL A 149 0.66 -0.87 -14.20
C VAL A 149 0.82 -2.03 -15.18
N CYS A 150 0.00 -2.02 -16.23
CA CYS A 150 0.18 -2.86 -17.41
C CYS A 150 1.10 -2.19 -18.43
N THR A 151 1.57 -2.99 -19.38
CA THR A 151 2.30 -2.60 -20.57
C THR A 151 1.41 -2.72 -21.81
N GLN A 152 1.85 -2.19 -22.95
CA GLN A 152 1.07 -2.27 -24.18
C GLN A 152 0.76 -3.73 -24.60
N ASN A 153 1.70 -4.65 -24.35
CA ASN A 153 1.55 -6.07 -24.66
C ASN A 153 0.51 -6.79 -23.76
N ASP A 154 0.16 -6.20 -22.62
CA ASP A 154 -0.83 -6.76 -21.70
C ASP A 154 -2.28 -6.50 -22.16
N SER A 155 -2.48 -5.51 -23.05
CA SER A 155 -3.79 -5.04 -23.52
C SER A 155 -4.57 -6.04 -24.37
N ALA A 156 -3.91 -7.10 -24.85
CA ALA A 156 -4.51 -8.15 -25.69
C ALA A 156 -5.20 -9.25 -24.88
N LEU A 157 -5.23 -9.14 -23.55
CA LEU A 157 -5.58 -10.25 -22.65
C LEU A 157 -6.85 -9.95 -21.82
N THR A 158 -7.81 -9.25 -22.42
CA THR A 158 -9.22 -9.32 -22.01
C THR A 158 -9.64 -10.79 -21.96
N SER A 159 -10.11 -11.21 -20.80
CA SER A 159 -10.46 -12.61 -20.50
C SER A 159 -11.34 -13.24 -21.59
N PRO A 160 -11.17 -14.54 -21.94
CA PRO A 160 -12.33 -15.30 -22.36
C PRO A 160 -13.28 -15.35 -21.16
N SER A 161 -14.46 -14.73 -21.31
CA SER A 161 -15.58 -14.92 -20.41
C SER A 161 -15.79 -16.42 -20.21
N ARG A 162 -15.60 -16.88 -18.97
CA ARG A 162 -16.02 -18.22 -18.56
C ARG A 162 -17.52 -18.33 -18.84
N SER A 163 -17.87 -19.17 -19.82
CA SER A 163 -19.24 -19.61 -20.11
C SER A 163 -19.68 -20.65 -19.09
#